data_AF-A0A0B4BVQ7-F1
#
_entry.id   AF-A0A0B4BVQ7-F1
#
_cell.length_a   1.000
_cell.length_b   1.000
_cell.length_c   1.000
_cell.angle_alpha   90.00
_cell.angle_beta   90.00
_cell.angle_gamma   90.00
#
_symmetry.space_group_name_H-M   'P 1'
#
loop_
_entity.id
_entity.type
_entity.pdbx_description
1 polymer ?
#
loop_
_entity_poly.entity_id
_entity_poly.type
_entity_poly.pdbx_seq_one_letter_code
_entity_poly.pdbx_strand_id
1 'polypeptide(L)'
;MLFTCDPLTGDPSQVRIEAAYGACRQVVDGYAMVKTVVDRLTGARMVSGEDGRILPPRRIDALLEVALRHDAEFGLRHDIEFAFADDTRTGEEYLTLLQSRPVTTPLVQPS
;
A
#
# COMPACT_ATOMS: atom_id res chain seq x y z
N MET A 1 -4.66 -1.97 1.43
CA MET A 1 -3.78 -1.53 2.54
C MET A 1 -2.44 -1.14 1.97
N LEU A 2 -1.93 0.01 2.37
CA LEU A 2 -0.60 0.53 2.04
C LEU A 2 0.15 0.75 3.36
N PHE A 3 1.24 0.03 3.56
CA PHE A 3 2.13 0.20 4.70
C PHE A 3 3.42 0.90 4.25
N THR A 4 3.80 1.99 4.92
CA THR A 4 5.03 2.75 4.58
C THR A 4 6.32 2.10 5.12
N CYS A 5 6.20 0.98 5.83
CA CYS A 5 7.27 0.06 6.23
C CYS A 5 6.79 -1.39 6.07
N ASP A 6 7.67 -2.38 6.28
CA ASP A 6 7.22 -3.75 6.53
C ASP A 6 6.47 -3.80 7.88
N PRO A 7 5.16 -4.11 7.93
CA PRO A 7 4.40 -4.15 9.17
C PRO A 7 4.72 -5.37 10.05
N LEU A 8 5.44 -6.38 9.53
CA LEU A 8 5.85 -7.55 10.30
C LEU A 8 7.19 -7.33 11.03
N THR A 9 8.16 -6.73 10.33
CA THR A 9 9.54 -6.55 10.83
C THR A 9 9.84 -5.11 11.24
N GLY A 10 9.04 -4.15 10.77
CA GLY A 10 9.29 -2.72 10.89
C GLY A 10 10.35 -2.18 9.95
N ASP A 11 10.85 -2.98 8.99
CA ASP A 11 11.86 -2.56 8.02
C ASP A 11 11.37 -1.31 7.24
N PRO A 12 12.02 -0.14 7.42
CA PRO A 12 11.58 1.09 6.79
C PRO A 12 12.05 1.21 5.34
N SER A 13 12.86 0.27 4.83
CA SER A 13 13.31 0.25 3.43
C SER A 13 12.25 -0.27 2.47
N GLN A 14 11.15 -0.84 2.99
CA GLN A 14 10.10 -1.47 2.21
C GLN A 14 8.79 -0.69 2.29
N VAL A 15 8.03 -0.70 1.20
CA VAL A 15 6.60 -0.37 1.16
C VAL A 15 5.85 -1.65 0.83
N ARG A 16 4.79 -1.94 1.58
CA ARG A 16 3.93 -3.10 1.31
C ARG A 16 2.55 -2.66 0.89
N ILE A 17 2.06 -3.26 -0.19
CA ILE A 17 0.74 -2.99 -0.76
C ILE A 17 -0.04 -4.30 -0.79
N GLU A 18 -1.23 -4.27 -0.21
CA GLU A 18 -2.20 -5.35 -0.32
C GLU A 18 -3.48 -4.82 -0.95
N ALA A 19 -3.95 -5.49 -2.01
CA ALA A 19 -5.12 -5.06 -2.77
C ALA A 19 -6.02 -6.23 -3.18
N ALA A 20 -7.31 -5.94 -3.33
CA ALA A 20 -8.33 -6.81 -3.89
C ALA A 20 -9.35 -5.97 -4.66
N TYR A 21 -10.16 -6.60 -5.52
CA TYR A 21 -11.35 -5.95 -6.08
C TYR A 21 -12.44 -5.79 -5.01
N GLY A 22 -13.34 -4.82 -5.22
CA GLY A 22 -14.52 -4.65 -4.37
C GLY A 22 -14.27 -3.80 -3.12
N ALA A 23 -15.19 -3.88 -2.16
CA ALA A 23 -15.17 -3.04 -0.98
C ALA A 23 -13.93 -3.30 -0.10
N CYS A 24 -13.33 -2.23 0.42
CA CYS A 24 -12.12 -2.24 1.25
C CYS A 24 -12.14 -3.27 2.40
N ARG A 25 -13.34 -3.63 2.88
CA ARG A 25 -13.57 -4.66 3.90
C ARG A 25 -12.95 -6.01 3.56
N GLN A 26 -12.90 -6.41 2.29
CA GLN A 26 -12.32 -7.71 1.92
C GLN A 26 -10.81 -7.78 2.20
N VAL A 27 -10.06 -6.70 1.92
CA VAL A 27 -8.63 -6.64 2.23
C VAL A 27 -8.41 -6.53 3.75
N VAL A 28 -9.24 -5.74 4.43
CA VAL A 28 -9.19 -5.59 5.90
C VAL A 28 -9.45 -6.92 6.62
N ASP A 29 -10.33 -7.77 6.09
CA ASP A 29 -10.63 -9.11 6.60
C ASP A 29 -9.55 -10.16 6.21
N GLY A 30 -8.43 -9.73 5.62
CA GLY A 30 -7.28 -10.60 5.28
C GLY A 30 -7.32 -11.21 3.87
N TYR A 31 -8.36 -10.93 3.08
CA TYR A 31 -8.45 -11.37 1.68
C TYR A 31 -7.78 -10.33 0.76
N ALA A 32 -6.47 -10.46 0.58
CA ALA A 32 -5.74 -9.75 -0.47
C ALA A 32 -5.55 -10.66 -1.69
N MET A 33 -5.99 -10.20 -2.86
CA MET A 33 -5.79 -10.91 -4.12
C MET A 33 -4.39 -10.68 -4.69
N VAL A 34 -3.80 -9.53 -4.40
CA VAL A 34 -2.43 -9.18 -4.79
C VAL A 34 -1.71 -8.56 -3.61
N LYS A 35 -0.46 -9.00 -3.41
CA LYS A 35 0.48 -8.42 -2.46
C LYS A 35 1.75 -8.02 -3.19
N THR A 36 2.18 -6.78 -2.98
CA THR A 36 3.39 -6.23 -3.57
C THR A 36 4.30 -5.71 -2.47
N VAL A 37 5.59 -6.08 -2.54
CA VAL A 37 6.66 -5.47 -1.76
C VAL A 37 7.47 -4.59 -2.70
N VAL A 38 7.70 -3.35 -2.31
CA VAL A 38 8.47 -2.37 -3.08
C VAL A 38 9.67 -1.92 -2.25
N ASP A 39 10.87 -2.06 -2.80
CA ASP A 39 12.07 -1.43 -2.25
C ASP A 39 12.00 0.08 -2.51
N ARG A 40 12.15 0.87 -1.45
CA ARG A 40 11.92 2.33 -1.53
C ARG A 40 13.02 3.10 -2.24
N LEU A 41 14.24 2.56 -2.27
CA LEU A 41 15.38 3.25 -2.85
C LEU A 41 15.48 2.99 -4.34
N THR A 42 15.23 1.74 -4.74
CA THR A 42 15.40 1.26 -6.11
C THR A 42 14.09 1.21 -6.89
N GLY A 43 12.94 1.19 -6.19
CA GLY A 43 11.63 0.96 -6.79
C GLY A 43 11.42 -0.48 -7.27
N ALA A 44 12.35 -1.40 -6.95
CA ALA A 44 12.24 -2.82 -7.29
C ALA A 44 11.01 -3.45 -6.62
N ARG A 45 10.30 -4.32 -7.35
CA ARG A 45 8.98 -4.82 -6.95
C ARG A 45 8.96 -6.34 -6.96
N MET A 46 8.49 -6.93 -5.87
CA MET A 46 8.11 -8.33 -5.81
C MET A 46 6.58 -8.40 -5.72
N VAL A 47 5.94 -8.97 -6.74
CA VAL A 47 4.49 -9.12 -6.81
C VAL A 47 4.12 -10.58 -6.60
N SER A 48 3.10 -10.81 -5.78
CA SER A 48 2.49 -12.12 -5.53
C SER A 48 0.97 -12.02 -5.64
N GLY A 49 0.32 -13.03 -6.22
CA GLY A 49 -1.13 -13.02 -6.50
C GLY A 49 -1.45 -13.25 -7.98
N GLU A 50 -2.71 -13.59 -8.27
CA GLU A 50 -3.11 -14.11 -9.59
C GLU A 50 -3.58 -13.04 -10.59
N ASP A 51 -3.74 -11.77 -10.19
CA ASP A 51 -4.23 -10.72 -11.10
C ASP A 51 -3.44 -9.40 -11.07
N GLY A 52 -2.45 -9.30 -11.97
CA GLY A 52 -1.69 -8.08 -12.20
C GLY A 52 -2.51 -6.87 -12.70
N ARG A 53 -3.80 -7.04 -13.02
CA ARG A 53 -4.71 -5.94 -13.38
C ARG A 53 -5.23 -5.18 -12.16
N ILE A 54 -5.19 -5.76 -10.96
CA ILE A 54 -5.57 -5.07 -9.72
C ILE A 54 -4.55 -3.98 -9.39
N LEU A 55 -3.26 -4.31 -9.50
CA LEU A 55 -2.13 -3.42 -9.24
C LEU A 55 -1.18 -3.39 -10.44
N PRO A 56 -1.57 -2.78 -11.57
CA PRO A 56 -0.63 -2.51 -12.65
C PRO A 56 0.47 -1.56 -12.17
N PRO A 57 1.63 -1.51 -12.86
CA PRO A 57 2.77 -0.70 -12.45
C PRO A 57 2.42 0.74 -12.08
N ARG A 58 1.58 1.41 -12.88
CA ARG A 58 1.12 2.79 -12.64
C ARG A 58 0.47 3.01 -11.27
N ARG A 59 -0.31 2.03 -10.77
CA ARG A 59 -0.98 2.12 -9.47
C ARG A 59 0.01 1.92 -8.34
N ILE A 60 0.99 1.02 -8.53
CA ILE A 60 2.08 0.81 -7.58
C ILE A 60 2.94 2.08 -7.46
N ASP A 61 3.23 2.73 -8.59
CA ASP A 61 4.00 3.99 -8.62
C ASP A 61 3.28 5.11 -7.87
N ALA A 62 1.98 5.30 -8.12
CA ALA A 62 1.17 6.27 -7.39
C ALA A 62 1.14 6.00 -5.87
N LEU A 63 1.03 4.74 -5.47
CA LEU A 63 1.04 4.35 -4.05
C LEU A 63 2.42 4.51 -3.40
N LEU A 64 3.50 4.25 -4.14
CA LEU A 64 4.87 4.52 -3.66
C LEU A 64 5.06 6.02 -3.43
N GLU A 65 4.58 6.85 -4.35
CA GLU A 65 4.61 8.31 -4.20
C GLU A 65 3.84 8.77 -2.95
N VAL A 66 2.64 8.22 -2.72
CA VAL A 66 1.88 8.46 -1.49
C VAL A 66 2.72 8.10 -0.26
N ALA A 67 3.31 6.91 -0.21
CA ALA A 67 4.11 6.47 0.94
C ALA A 67 5.30 7.39 1.22
N LEU A 68 6.01 7.83 0.16
CA LEU A 68 7.16 8.72 0.29
C LEU A 68 6.76 10.12 0.79
N ARG A 69 5.66 10.68 0.27
CA ARG A 69 5.12 11.97 0.71
C ARG A 69 4.63 11.91 2.16
N HIS A 70 3.93 10.83 2.54
CA HIS A 70 3.42 10.65 3.90
C HIS A 70 4.54 10.62 4.93
N ASP A 71 5.63 9.90 4.64
CA ASP A 71 6.77 9.86 5.55
C ASP A 71 7.48 11.22 5.66
N ALA A 72 7.55 11.99 4.57
CA ALA A 72 8.12 13.33 4.58
C ALA A 72 7.27 14.33 5.37
N GLU A 73 5.95 14.16 5.37
CA GLU A 73 5.01 15.09 6.03
C GLU A 73 4.79 14.76 7.51
N PHE A 74 4.62 13.48 7.86
CA PHE A 74 4.26 13.07 9.23
C PHE A 74 5.45 12.57 10.05
N GLY A 75 6.57 12.21 9.43
CA GLY A 75 7.77 11.70 10.12
C GLY A 75 7.59 10.34 10.83
N LEU A 76 6.41 9.74 10.74
CA LEU A 76 6.08 8.43 11.29
C LEU A 76 5.78 7.45 10.15
N ARG A 77 5.85 6.15 10.43
CA ARG A 77 5.38 5.12 9.50
C ARG A 77 3.87 4.94 9.63
N HIS A 78 3.20 4.75 8.52
CA HIS A 78 1.74 4.73 8.46
C HIS A 78 1.21 3.44 7.82
N ASP A 79 0.04 3.06 8.32
CA ASP A 79 -0.88 2.12 7.69
C ASP A 79 -2.02 2.93 7.07
N ILE A 80 -2.20 2.80 5.76
CA ILE A 80 -3.07 3.64 4.93
C ILE A 80 -4.09 2.76 4.20
N GLU A 81 -5.36 3.07 4.37
CA GLU A 81 -6.44 2.54 3.55
C GLU A 81 -6.61 3.38 2.28
N PHE A 82 -6.73 2.73 1.14
CA PHE A 82 -6.86 3.41 -0.15
C PHE A 82 -7.91 2.72 -1.04
N ALA A 83 -8.40 3.46 -2.02
CA ALA A 83 -9.21 2.93 -3.12
C ALA A 83 -8.83 3.60 -4.45
N PHE A 84 -8.89 2.82 -5.53
CA PHE A 84 -8.93 3.34 -6.89
C PHE A 84 -10.37 3.34 -7.36
N ALA A 85 -10.83 4.46 -7.92
CA ALA A 85 -12.18 4.61 -8.45
C ALA A 85 -12.14 5.37 -9.78
N ASP A 86 -12.93 4.92 -10.75
CA ASP A 86 -13.10 5.61 -12.01
C ASP A 86 -14.24 6.64 -11.91
N ASP A 87 -14.01 7.88 -12.30
CA ASP A 87 -15.09 8.82 -12.58
C ASP A 87 -15.73 8.44 -13.91
N THR A 88 -16.91 7.82 -13.83
CA THR A 88 -17.67 7.39 -15.01
C THR A 88 -18.06 8.53 -15.97
N ARG A 89 -18.00 9.79 -15.54
CA ARG A 89 -18.31 10.96 -16.38
C ARG A 89 -17.10 11.42 -17.20
N THR A 90 -15.89 11.33 -16.64
CA THR A 90 -14.64 11.80 -17.30
C THR A 90 -13.79 10.65 -17.85
N GLY A 91 -13.99 9.44 -17.34
CA GLY A 91 -13.13 8.28 -17.59
C GLY A 91 -11.80 8.33 -16.84
N GLU A 92 -11.63 9.26 -15.89
CA GLU A 92 -10.40 9.39 -15.11
C GLU A 92 -10.40 8.46 -13.89
N GLU A 93 -9.25 7.84 -13.60
CA GLU A 93 -9.03 7.02 -12.40
C GLU A 93 -8.47 7.90 -11.28
N TYR A 94 -9.09 7.85 -10.10
CA TYR A 94 -8.64 8.57 -8.90
C TYR A 94 -8.14 7.60 -7.84
N LEU A 95 -7.01 7.94 -7.24
CA LEU A 95 -6.53 7.33 -6.00
C LEU A 95 -7.06 8.15 -4.81
N THR A 96 -7.89 7.53 -3.98
CA THR A 96 -8.43 8.13 -2.75
C THR A 96 -7.82 7.47 -1.52
N LEU A 97 -7.36 8.28 -0.56
CA LEU A 97 -6.94 7.80 0.77
C LEU A 97 -8.15 7.85 1.71
N LEU A 98 -8.54 6.70 2.26
CA LEU A 98 -9.75 6.55 3.06
C LEU A 98 -9.49 6.74 4.55
N GLN A 99 -8.37 6.19 5.03
CA GLN A 99 -7.88 6.30 6.39
C GLN A 99 -6.35 6.29 6.38
N SER A 100 -5.74 6.92 7.39
CA SER A 100 -4.30 6.88 7.61
C SER A 100 -4.03 6.92 9.12
N ARG A 101 -3.23 5.98 9.61
CA ARG A 101 -2.89 5.88 11.04
C ARG A 101 -1.41 5.54 11.23
N PRO A 102 -0.75 6.09 12.26
CA PRO A 102 0.61 5.68 12.61
C PRO A 102 0.68 4.20 12.96
N VAL A 103 1.71 3.51 12.47
CA VAL A 103 2.07 2.16 12.91
C VAL A 103 2.68 2.29 14.31
N THR A 104 2.06 1.63 15.28
CA THR A 104 2.49 1.65 16.70
C THR A 104 2.89 0.27 17.23
N THR A 105 2.81 -0.76 16.39
CA THR A 105 3.18 -2.13 16.76
C THR A 105 4.66 -2.19 17.17
N PRO A 106 5.00 -2.74 18.35
CA PRO A 106 6.37 -2.91 18.77
C PRO A 106 7.15 -3.82 17.79
N LEU A 107 8.38 -3.45 17.46
CA LEU A 107 9.30 -4.29 16.70
C LEU A 107 9.51 -5.62 17.47
N VAL A 108 9.18 -6.76 16.86
CA VAL A 108 9.57 -8.06 17.41
C VAL A 108 11.06 -8.24 17.12
N GLN A 109 11.90 -8.14 18.15
CA GLN A 109 13.30 -8.55 18.03
C GLN A 109 13.36 -10.08 17.93
N PRO A 110 14.03 -10.67 16.92
CA PRO A 110 14.28 -12.10 16.92
C PRO A 110 15.17 -12.46 18.11
N SER A 111 14.76 -13.50 18.84
CA SER A 111 15.49 -14.14 19.95
C SER A 111 16.73 -14.89 19.48
#